data_AF-A0A1U9WVF3-F1
#
_entry.id   AF-A0A1U9WVF3-F1
#
_cell.length_a   1.000
_cell.length_b   1.000
_cell.length_c   1.000
_cell.angle_alpha   90.00
_cell.angle_beta   90.00
_cell.angle_gamma   90.00
#
_symmetry.space_group_name_H-M   'P 1'
#
loop_
_entity.id
_entity.type
_entity.pdbx_description
1 polymer ?
#
loop_
_entity_poly.entity_id
_entity_poly.type
_entity_poly.pdbx_seq_one_letter_code
_entity_poly.pdbx_strand_id
1 'polypeptide(L)'
;GPSLSLHRCGLPREIAIELFQTFVIRGLIRQHLASNVGVAKSKIREKEPIVWEILQEVMQGHPVLLNRAPTLHRLGVQAFQPILVEGRALCLHPLVCKGFNADFDGDQMAVHVPLSLEAQAEA
;
A
#
# COMPACT_ATOMS: atom_id res chain seq x y z
N GLY A 1 -10.82 -8.65 -5.99
CA GLY A 1 -11.23 -7.24 -5.74
C GLY A 1 -12.59 -6.79 -6.27
N PRO A 2 -13.61 -7.63 -6.62
CA PRO A 2 -14.90 -7.11 -7.09
C PRO A 2 -15.67 -6.21 -6.10
N SER A 3 -15.43 -6.39 -4.80
CA SER A 3 -16.05 -5.60 -3.73
C SER A 3 -15.35 -4.27 -3.43
N LEU A 4 -14.23 -3.98 -4.09
CA LEU A 4 -13.50 -2.72 -3.90
C LEU A 4 -14.26 -1.58 -4.57
N SER A 5 -14.09 -0.36 -4.06
CA SER A 5 -14.44 0.84 -4.83
C SER A 5 -13.40 1.06 -5.94
N LEU A 6 -13.80 1.72 -7.04
CA LEU A 6 -12.94 1.92 -8.22
C LEU A 6 -11.57 2.55 -7.89
N HIS A 7 -11.51 3.46 -6.92
CA HIS A 7 -10.31 4.17 -6.50
C HIS A 7 -9.46 3.42 -5.45
N ARG A 8 -9.84 2.18 -5.09
CA ARG A 8 -9.16 1.40 -4.05
C ARG A 8 -8.47 0.16 -4.62
N CYS A 9 -7.35 -0.20 -4.00
CA CYS A 9 -6.70 -1.49 -4.21
C CYS A 9 -6.48 -2.21 -2.87
N GLY A 10 -6.50 -3.54 -2.88
CA GLY A 10 -6.10 -4.31 -1.71
C GLY A 10 -4.60 -4.55 -1.71
N LEU A 11 -3.94 -4.15 -0.63
CA LEU A 11 -2.51 -4.32 -0.40
C LEU A 11 -2.30 -5.36 0.71
N PRO A 12 -1.60 -6.48 0.44
CA PRO A 12 -1.26 -7.47 1.46
C PRO A 12 -0.50 -6.85 2.63
N ARG A 13 -0.81 -7.29 3.85
CA ARG A 13 -0.16 -6.79 5.08
C ARG A 13 1.37 -6.85 5.04
N GLU A 14 1.93 -7.95 4.55
CA GLU A 14 3.39 -8.15 4.45
C GLU A 14 4.04 -7.14 3.50
N ILE A 15 3.37 -6.80 2.40
CA ILE A 15 3.88 -5.79 1.45
C ILE A 15 3.70 -4.39 2.03
N ALA A 16 2.53 -4.12 2.64
CA ALA A 16 2.21 -2.82 3.21
C ALA A 16 3.19 -2.43 4.34
N ILE A 17 3.53 -3.35 5.24
CA ILE A 17 4.42 -3.04 6.35
C ILE A 17 5.84 -2.71 5.86
N GLU A 18 6.33 -3.40 4.83
CA GLU A 18 7.65 -3.12 4.24
C GLU A 18 7.68 -1.76 3.55
N LEU A 19 6.67 -1.48 2.72
CA LEU A 19 6.57 -0.22 1.97
C LEU A 19 6.40 1.00 2.89
N PHE A 20 5.63 0.86 3.98
CA PHE A 20 5.30 1.97 4.88
C PHE A 20 6.10 1.96 6.19
N GLN A 21 7.11 1.09 6.33
CA GLN A 21 7.82 0.86 7.60
C GLN A 21 8.30 2.15 8.26
N THR A 22 8.90 3.06 7.50
CA THR A 22 9.42 4.33 8.00
C THR A 22 8.32 5.21 8.59
N PHE A 23 7.15 5.24 7.95
CA PHE A 23 6.00 6.00 8.40
C PHE A 23 5.37 5.39 9.64
N VAL A 24 5.29 4.06 9.72
CA VAL A 24 4.81 3.32 10.91
C VAL A 24 5.72 3.57 12.10
N ILE A 25 7.06 3.51 11.92
CA ILE A 25 8.03 3.85 12.98
C ILE A 25 7.79 5.27 13.48
N ARG A 26 7.62 6.23 12.57
CA ARG A 26 7.33 7.63 12.94
C ARG A 26 6.00 7.75 13.69
N GLY A 27 4.96 7.04 13.27
CA GLY A 27 3.65 7.00 13.95
C GLY A 27 3.76 6.47 15.37
N LEU A 28 4.40 5.32 15.56
CA LEU A 28 4.62 4.70 16.88
C LEU A 28 5.35 5.64 17.86
N ILE A 29 6.39 6.35 17.38
CA ILE A 29 7.13 7.28 18.23
C ILE A 29 6.30 8.54 18.53
N ARG A 30 5.62 9.12 17.53
CA ARG A 30 4.79 10.32 17.71
C ARG A 30 3.63 10.10 18.68
N GLN A 31 3.08 8.89 18.72
CA GLN A 31 2.00 8.53 19.63
C GLN A 31 2.49 7.98 20.98
N HIS A 32 3.80 8.05 21.25
CA HIS A 32 4.43 7.53 22.48
C HIS A 32 4.24 6.02 22.71
N LEU A 33 3.92 5.25 21.65
CA LEU A 33 3.81 3.80 21.67
C LEU A 33 5.19 3.12 21.57
N ALA A 34 6.21 3.85 21.12
CA ALA A 34 7.61 3.45 21.16
C ALA A 34 8.50 4.61 21.62
N SER A 35 9.46 4.35 22.49
CA SER A 35 10.37 5.38 23.02
C SER A 35 11.48 5.79 22.04
N ASN A 36 11.81 4.92 21.07
CA ASN A 36 12.81 5.17 20.05
C ASN A 36 12.63 4.25 18.83
N VAL A 37 13.45 4.46 17.80
CA VAL A 37 13.42 3.68 16.54
C VAL A 37 13.69 2.19 16.77
N GLY A 38 14.58 1.83 17.71
CA GLY A 38 14.91 0.44 18.01
C GLY A 38 13.70 -0.31 18.59
N VAL A 39 13.02 0.30 19.56
CA VAL A 39 11.79 -0.25 20.14
C VAL A 39 10.70 -0.37 19.08
N ALA A 40 10.49 0.66 18.25
CA ALA A 40 9.50 0.62 17.17
C ALA A 40 9.76 -0.52 16.18
N LYS A 41 11.02 -0.72 15.75
CA LYS A 41 11.41 -1.86 14.90
C LYS A 41 11.16 -3.21 15.57
N SER A 42 11.38 -3.32 16.90
CA SER A 42 11.06 -4.54 17.65
C SER A 42 9.57 -4.87 17.58
N LYS A 43 8.71 -3.87 17.84
CA LYS A 43 7.24 -4.03 17.78
C LYS A 43 6.76 -4.49 16.41
N ILE A 44 7.33 -3.92 15.33
CA ILE A 44 7.04 -4.33 13.95
C ILE A 44 7.45 -5.78 13.70
N ARG A 45 8.67 -6.16 14.10
CA ARG A 45 9.17 -7.54 13.95
C ARG A 45 8.34 -8.56 14.72
N GLU A 46 7.89 -8.18 15.91
CA GLU A 46 7.03 -8.99 16.79
C GLU A 46 5.56 -9.00 16.34
N LYS A 47 5.22 -8.22 15.30
CA LYS A 47 3.87 -8.08 14.72
C LYS A 47 2.81 -7.73 15.77
N GLU A 48 3.17 -6.85 16.71
CA GLU A 48 2.23 -6.40 17.74
C GLU A 48 0.94 -5.83 17.12
N PRO A 49 -0.25 -6.10 17.68
CA PRO A 49 -1.53 -5.67 17.10
C PRO A 49 -1.60 -4.17 16.76
N ILE A 50 -1.00 -3.34 17.62
CA ILE A 50 -0.95 -1.88 17.47
C ILE A 50 -0.27 -1.43 16.16
N VAL A 51 0.67 -2.23 15.64
CA VAL A 51 1.37 -1.93 14.38
C VAL A 51 0.38 -1.88 13.22
N TRP A 52 -0.64 -2.75 13.22
CA TRP A 52 -1.64 -2.80 12.16
C TRP A 52 -2.60 -1.60 12.21
N GLU A 53 -2.93 -1.12 13.41
CA GLU A 53 -3.73 0.08 13.61
C GLU A 53 -3.00 1.32 13.08
N ILE A 54 -1.72 1.49 13.46
CA ILE A 54 -0.88 2.59 12.97
C ILE A 54 -0.66 2.49 11.46
N LEU A 55 -0.47 1.27 10.92
CA LEU A 55 -0.33 1.08 9.48
C LEU A 55 -1.60 1.51 8.73
N GLN A 56 -2.79 1.17 9.22
CA GLN A 56 -4.05 1.62 8.63
C GLN A 56 -4.19 3.15 8.65
N GLU A 57 -3.84 3.79 9.78
CA GLU A 57 -3.86 5.25 9.92
C GLU A 57 -2.90 5.91 8.91
N VAL A 58 -1.65 5.42 8.83
CA VAL A 58 -0.63 5.94 7.92
C VAL A 58 -1.04 5.79 6.45
N MET A 59 -1.67 4.68 6.08
CA MET A 59 -2.11 4.43 4.72
C MET A 59 -3.31 5.30 4.32
N GLN A 60 -4.09 5.80 5.28
CA GLN A 60 -5.27 6.60 4.99
C GLN A 60 -4.86 7.96 4.38
N GLY A 61 -5.32 8.23 3.15
CA GLY A 61 -4.95 9.45 2.43
C GLY A 61 -3.55 9.41 1.80
N HIS A 62 -2.86 8.26 1.84
CA HIS A 62 -1.57 8.05 1.20
C HIS A 62 -1.74 7.11 0.00
N PRO A 63 -1.88 7.63 -1.24
CA PRO A 63 -2.09 6.79 -2.41
C PRO A 63 -0.86 5.95 -2.74
N VAL A 64 -1.06 4.83 -3.43
CA VAL A 64 0.00 4.00 -4.02
C VAL A 64 -0.20 3.89 -5.51
N LEU A 65 0.91 3.82 -6.26
CA LEU A 65 0.87 3.61 -7.71
C LEU A 65 1.00 2.12 -8.00
N LEU A 66 0.05 1.59 -8.77
CA LEU A 66 0.14 0.25 -9.35
C LEU A 66 0.62 0.34 -10.80
N ASN A 67 1.51 -0.56 -11.18
CA ASN A 67 2.04 -0.66 -12.54
C ASN A 67 2.10 -2.12 -12.98
N ARG A 68 1.66 -2.41 -14.21
CA ARG A 68 1.86 -3.71 -14.86
C ARG A 68 2.77 -3.55 -16.07
N ALA A 69 3.80 -4.38 -16.17
CA ALA A 69 4.67 -4.41 -17.33
C ALA A 69 4.08 -5.30 -18.45
N PRO A 70 4.27 -4.95 -19.73
CA PRO A 70 4.85 -3.71 -20.24
C PRO A 70 3.87 -2.52 -20.19
N THR A 71 4.37 -1.32 -19.90
CA THR A 71 3.56 -0.10 -19.88
C THR A 71 3.43 0.49 -21.29
N LEU A 72 2.29 0.27 -21.95
CA LEU A 72 2.05 0.71 -23.33
C LEU A 72 1.53 2.15 -23.44
N HIS A 73 0.88 2.64 -22.38
CA HIS A 73 0.25 3.96 -22.35
C HIS A 73 0.04 4.41 -20.90
N ARG A 74 -0.34 5.68 -20.71
CA ARG A 74 -0.49 6.30 -19.37
C ARG A 74 -1.37 5.51 -18.39
N LEU A 75 -2.41 4.82 -18.87
CA LEU A 75 -3.29 4.03 -17.98
C LEU A 75 -2.66 2.74 -17.45
N GLY A 76 -1.45 2.39 -17.90
CA GLY A 76 -0.68 1.26 -17.36
C GLY A 76 -0.03 1.56 -16.02
N VAL A 77 -0.10 2.81 -15.54
CA VAL A 77 0.24 3.23 -14.18
C VAL A 77 -0.93 4.05 -13.64
N GLN A 78 -1.47 3.67 -12.48
CA GLN A 78 -2.58 4.39 -11.85
C GLN A 78 -2.43 4.41 -10.34
N ALA A 79 -2.89 5.49 -9.72
CA ALA A 79 -2.93 5.65 -8.28
C ALA A 79 -4.21 5.05 -7.67
N PHE A 80 -4.06 4.48 -6.47
CA PHE A 80 -5.18 3.95 -5.69
C PHE A 80 -4.98 4.23 -4.20
N GLN A 81 -6.08 4.41 -3.49
CA GLN A 81 -6.08 4.35 -2.02
C GLN A 81 -5.92 2.89 -1.59
N PRO A 82 -4.81 2.50 -0.94
CA PRO A 82 -4.64 1.13 -0.51
C PRO A 82 -5.53 0.83 0.70
N ILE A 83 -6.03 -0.40 0.76
CA ILE A 83 -6.64 -0.98 1.96
C ILE A 83 -5.92 -2.28 2.30
N LEU A 84 -5.78 -2.58 3.60
CA LEU A 84 -5.19 -3.85 4.01
C LEU A 84 -6.11 -5.01 3.66
N VAL A 85 -5.53 -6.06 3.08
CA VAL A 85 -6.22 -7.33 2.83
C VAL A 85 -5.43 -8.49 3.40
N GLU A 86 -6.16 -9.58 3.69
CA GLU A 86 -5.56 -10.86 4.03
C GLU A 86 -4.95 -11.53 2.80
N GLY A 87 -4.01 -12.45 3.03
CA GLY A 87 -3.31 -13.18 1.97
C GLY A 87 -2.08 -12.43 1.44
N ARG A 88 -1.61 -12.84 0.25
CA ARG A 88 -0.36 -12.38 -0.37
C ARG A 88 -0.52 -11.79 -1.77
N ALA A 89 -1.76 -11.66 -2.26
CA ALA A 89 -2.05 -11.17 -3.60
C ALA A 89 -2.61 -9.74 -3.55
N LEU A 90 -2.18 -8.91 -4.50
CA LEU A 90 -2.80 -7.61 -4.72
C LEU A 90 -4.24 -7.81 -5.20
N CYS A 91 -5.16 -7.02 -4.66
CA CYS A 91 -6.55 -7.03 -5.12
C CYS A 91 -6.81 -5.80 -5.98
N LEU A 92 -7.08 -6.02 -7.27
CA LEU A 92 -7.44 -4.97 -8.22
C LEU A 92 -8.95 -4.93 -8.45
N HIS A 93 -9.47 -3.74 -8.77
CA HIS A 93 -10.84 -3.58 -9.21
C HIS A 93 -11.00 -4.08 -10.67
N PRO A 94 -12.03 -4.89 -11.00
CA PRO A 94 -12.16 -5.47 -12.35
C PRO A 94 -12.23 -4.44 -13.49
N LEU A 95 -12.82 -3.26 -13.25
CA LEU A 95 -12.96 -2.22 -14.28
C LEU A 95 -11.64 -1.56 -14.71
N VAL A 96 -10.58 -1.63 -13.90
CA VAL A 96 -9.28 -1.06 -14.28
C VAL A 96 -8.38 -2.05 -15.02
N CYS A 97 -8.73 -3.35 -15.04
CA CYS A 97 -7.94 -4.40 -15.71
C CYS A 97 -7.65 -4.07 -17.18
N LYS A 98 -8.62 -3.50 -17.90
CA LYS A 98 -8.43 -3.07 -19.29
C LYS A 98 -7.37 -1.97 -19.43
N GLY A 99 -7.26 -1.06 -18.47
CA GLY A 99 -6.22 -0.02 -18.44
C GLY A 99 -4.82 -0.60 -18.22
N PHE A 100 -4.71 -1.69 -17.47
CA PHE A 100 -3.45 -2.41 -17.29
C PHE A 100 -3.17 -3.49 -18.34
N ASN A 101 -4.16 -3.78 -19.21
CA ASN A 101 -4.21 -4.98 -20.04
C ASN A 101 -3.99 -6.27 -19.23
N ALA A 102 -4.46 -6.29 -17.97
CA ALA A 102 -4.21 -7.36 -17.00
C ALA A 102 -5.31 -8.42 -17.02
N ASP A 103 -4.91 -9.68 -16.87
CA ASP A 103 -5.78 -10.79 -16.50
C ASP A 103 -5.36 -11.34 -15.11
N PHE A 104 -5.87 -12.51 -14.73
CA PHE A 104 -5.66 -13.09 -13.40
C PHE A 104 -5.15 -14.53 -13.49
N ASP A 105 -4.36 -14.85 -14.51
CA ASP A 105 -3.80 -16.19 -14.72
C ASP A 105 -2.35 -16.35 -14.18
N GLY A 106 -1.78 -15.28 -13.63
CA GLY A 106 -0.40 -15.25 -13.13
C GLY A 106 0.28 -13.87 -13.21
N ASP A 107 -0.39 -12.88 -13.79
CA ASP A 107 0.07 -11.51 -13.89
C ASP A 107 0.58 -10.92 -12.56
N GLN A 108 1.70 -10.20 -12.65
CA GLN A 108 2.33 -9.49 -11.53
C GLN A 108 2.27 -7.97 -11.74
N MET A 109 2.17 -7.23 -10.63
CA MET A 109 2.19 -5.77 -10.64
C MET A 109 3.19 -5.24 -9.63
N ALA A 110 3.86 -4.14 -10.00
CA ALA A 110 4.69 -3.37 -9.09
C ALA A 110 3.84 -2.36 -8.30
N VAL A 111 4.27 -2.07 -7.08
CA VAL A 111 3.68 -1.05 -6.20
C VAL A 111 4.74 -0.01 -5.89
N HIS A 112 4.41 1.26 -6.06
CA HIS A 112 5.28 2.39 -5.70
C HIS A 112 4.57 3.30 -4.71
N VAL A 113 5.31 3.81 -3.72
CA VAL A 113 4.79 4.76 -2.72
C VAL A 113 5.35 6.15 -3.00
N PRO A 114 4.52 7.13 -3.42
CA PRO A 114 4.95 8.52 -3.54
C PRO A 114 5.31 9.09 -2.17
N LEU A 115 6.47 9.73 -2.03
CA LEU A 115 6.97 10.18 -0.73
C LEU A 115 6.69 11.66 -0.44
N SER A 116 6.94 12.55 -1.40
CA SER A 116 6.70 13.99 -1.21
C SER A 116 5.22 14.33 -1.28
N LEU A 117 4.83 15.48 -0.74
CA LEU A 117 3.43 15.94 -0.78
C LEU A 117 2.98 16.24 -2.21
N GLU A 118 3.89 16.75 -3.04
CA GLU A 118 3.64 17.02 -4.45
C GLU A 118 3.39 15.72 -5.21
N ALA A 119 4.24 14.70 -5.00
CA ALA A 119 4.07 13.39 -5.63
C ALA A 119 2.79 12.67 -5.17
N GLN A 120 2.38 12.87 -3.91
CA GLN A 120 1.11 12.37 -3.40
C GLN A 120 -0.10 13.11 -3.97
N ALA A 121 0.03 14.41 -4.25
CA ALA A 121 -1.05 15.21 -4.84
C ALA A 121 -1.20 14.99 -6.35
N GLU A 122 -0.11 14.65 -7.05
CA GLU A 122 -0.12 14.26 -8.46
C GLU A 122 -0.76 12.87 -8.68
N ALA A 123 -0.67 11.99 -7.67
CA ALA A 123 -1.21 10.63 -7.67
C ALA A 123 -2.71 10.62 -7.39
#